data_AF-A0A1I4RU12-F1
#
_entry.id   AF-A0A1I4RU12-F1
#
_cell.length_a   1.000
_cell.length_b   1.000
_cell.length_c   1.000
_cell.angle_alpha   90.00
_cell.angle_beta   90.00
_cell.angle_gamma   90.00
#
_symmetry.space_group_name_H-M   'P 1'
#
loop_
_entity.id
_entity.type
_entity.pdbx_description
1 polymer ?
#
loop_
_entity_poly.entity_id
_entity_poly.type
_entity_poly.pdbx_seq_one_letter_code
_entity_poly.pdbx_strand_id
1 'polypeptide(L)'
;MTISINSYNLMNPISRTTSLSSQSSNSLGANPSLFSKFVSRSKPYEQYIKTAATGIINFLKSAQDMQASAQKLMQKDNSSFQARTAESSDSKKVTATASAGAASKTYEVKVNAIATSQTNNGTFLSKADPSVVSKGTNQFNITIGGKTTK
;
A
#
# COMPACT_ATOMS: atom_id res chain seq x y z
N MET A 1 5.44 43.92 -16.21
CA MET A 1 5.86 44.17 -14.82
C MET A 1 6.36 42.85 -14.28
N THR A 2 7.67 42.72 -14.23
CA THR A 2 8.41 41.46 -14.16
C THR A 2 8.93 41.32 -12.74
N ILE A 3 8.55 40.25 -12.04
CA ILE A 3 9.16 39.89 -10.76
C ILE A 3 9.70 38.48 -10.91
N SER A 4 10.97 38.43 -11.30
CA SER A 4 11.83 37.25 -11.33
C SER A 4 12.24 36.92 -9.90
N ILE A 5 11.82 35.77 -9.38
CA ILE A 5 12.40 35.19 -8.17
C ILE A 5 13.05 33.87 -8.58
N ASN A 6 14.34 33.99 -8.90
CA ASN A 6 15.26 32.87 -9.01
C ASN A 6 15.51 32.31 -7.61
N SER A 7 14.97 31.12 -7.33
CA SER A 7 15.32 30.33 -6.16
C SER A 7 15.76 28.96 -6.62
N TYR A 8 16.99 28.89 -7.16
CA TYR A 8 17.72 27.64 -7.32
C TYR A 8 18.03 27.07 -5.95
N ASN A 9 17.10 26.36 -5.33
CA ASN A 9 17.43 25.41 -4.27
C ASN A 9 17.89 24.12 -4.95
N LEU A 10 19.15 24.12 -5.37
CA LEU A 10 19.91 22.89 -5.54
C LEU A 10 19.90 22.18 -4.19
N MET A 11 19.00 21.21 -4.02
CA MET A 11 19.22 20.16 -3.04
C MET A 11 20.50 19.46 -3.45
N ASN A 12 21.62 19.78 -2.79
CA ASN A 12 22.76 18.89 -2.82
C ASN A 12 22.29 17.55 -2.25
N PRO A 13 22.33 16.44 -3.01
CA PRO A 13 22.36 15.15 -2.35
C PRO A 13 23.62 15.16 -1.49
N ILE A 14 23.50 14.84 -0.20
CA ILE A 14 24.65 14.51 0.63
C ILE A 14 25.15 13.15 0.11
N SER A 15 25.83 13.18 -1.04
CA SER A 15 26.59 12.07 -1.60
C SER A 15 27.95 12.05 -0.92
N ARG A 16 28.00 11.71 0.37
CA ARG A 16 29.25 11.33 1.05
C ARG A 16 28.96 10.32 2.15
N THR A 17 28.90 9.06 1.77
CA THR A 17 29.68 8.06 2.49
C THR A 17 30.57 7.36 1.48
N THR A 18 31.86 7.51 1.71
CA THR A 18 32.97 6.94 0.96
C THR A 18 32.76 5.45 0.77
N SER A 19 32.75 4.97 -0.47
CA SER A 19 32.96 3.54 -0.74
C SER A 19 34.33 3.18 -0.17
N LEU A 20 34.38 2.29 0.83
CA LEU A 20 35.61 1.57 1.13
C LEU A 20 35.88 0.67 -0.07
N SER A 21 36.61 1.19 -1.06
CA SER A 21 37.24 0.35 -2.06
C SER A 21 38.35 -0.42 -1.35
N SER A 22 38.10 -1.69 -1.06
CA SER A 22 39.15 -2.64 -0.68
C SER A 22 40.02 -2.89 -1.90
N GLN A 23 41.07 -2.07 -2.06
CA GLN A 23 42.16 -2.41 -2.97
C GLN A 23 42.86 -3.66 -2.44
N SER A 24 42.46 -4.81 -2.99
CA SER A 24 43.17 -6.07 -2.87
C SER A 24 44.56 -5.88 -3.45
N SER A 25 45.54 -5.74 -2.57
CA SER A 25 46.95 -5.72 -2.92
C SER A 25 47.55 -7.03 -2.42
N ASN A 26 47.66 -8.00 -3.32
CA ASN A 26 48.42 -9.23 -3.09
C ASN A 26 49.88 -8.86 -2.80
N SER A 27 50.34 -9.10 -1.57
CA SER A 27 51.77 -9.34 -1.33
C SER A 27 51.95 -10.30 -0.16
N LEU A 28 52.69 -11.37 -0.44
CA LEU A 28 53.17 -12.33 0.54
C LEU A 28 54.02 -11.59 1.57
N GLY A 29 53.72 -11.77 2.85
CA GLY A 29 54.55 -11.24 3.93
C GLY A 29 53.73 -11.08 5.20
N ALA A 30 53.69 -12.12 6.01
CA ALA A 30 53.09 -12.09 7.33
C ALA A 30 53.77 -11.02 8.19
N ASN A 31 53.12 -9.86 8.35
CA ASN A 31 53.50 -8.88 9.35
C ASN A 31 52.22 -8.31 9.98
N PRO A 32 51.80 -8.79 11.16
CA PRO A 32 50.63 -8.26 11.82
C PRO A 32 50.92 -6.81 12.23
N SER A 33 50.21 -5.87 11.60
CA SER A 33 50.31 -4.43 11.90
C SER A 33 50.22 -4.19 13.41
N LEU A 34 51.05 -3.29 13.96
CA LEU A 34 51.10 -2.96 15.39
C LEU A 34 49.72 -2.63 16.00
N PHE A 35 48.76 -2.20 15.19
CA PHE A 35 47.36 -1.98 15.59
C PHE A 35 46.63 -3.25 16.07
N SER A 36 47.00 -4.44 15.59
CA SER A 36 46.37 -5.69 16.01
C SER A 36 46.81 -6.15 17.40
N LYS A 37 47.89 -5.57 17.97
CA LYS A 37 48.34 -5.83 19.35
C LYS A 37 47.66 -4.93 20.39
N PHE A 38 47.18 -3.75 20.01
CA PHE A 38 46.54 -2.81 20.94
C PHE A 38 45.04 -3.03 21.12
N VAL A 39 44.39 -3.79 20.23
CA VAL A 39 43.02 -4.25 20.44
C VAL A 39 43.07 -5.63 21.10
N SER A 40 43.57 -5.67 22.34
CA SER A 40 43.32 -6.82 23.20
C SER A 40 41.80 -6.91 23.35
N ARG A 41 41.18 -7.93 22.71
CA ARG A 41 39.73 -8.21 22.79
C ARG A 41 39.40 -8.60 24.23
N SER A 42 39.37 -7.61 25.11
CA SER A 42 38.90 -7.77 26.47
C SER A 42 37.38 -7.83 26.41
N LYS A 43 36.76 -8.70 27.21
CA LYS A 43 35.30 -8.79 27.33
C LYS A 43 34.62 -7.41 27.51
N PRO A 44 35.18 -6.46 28.30
CA PRO A 44 34.62 -5.11 28.42
C PRO A 44 34.60 -4.32 27.12
N TYR A 45 35.65 -4.41 26.30
CA TYR A 45 35.72 -3.71 25.01
C TYR A 45 34.74 -4.30 23.99
N GLU A 46 34.61 -5.63 23.94
CA GLU A 46 33.60 -6.29 23.10
C GLU A 46 32.18 -5.88 23.49
N GLN A 47 31.91 -5.79 24.80
CA GLN A 47 30.62 -5.34 25.31
C GLN A 47 30.34 -3.88 24.94
N TYR A 48 31.34 -2.98 25.05
CA TYR A 48 31.21 -1.59 24.61
C TYR A 48 30.84 -1.48 23.12
N ILE A 49 31.54 -2.20 22.25
CA ILE A 49 31.26 -2.19 20.80
C ILE A 49 29.88 -2.77 20.49
N LYS A 50 29.47 -3.86 21.18
CA LYS A 50 28.11 -4.41 21.05
C LYS A 50 27.05 -3.41 21.47
N THR A 51 27.23 -2.73 22.61
CA THR A 51 26.30 -1.70 23.09
C THR A 51 26.21 -0.52 22.12
N ALA A 52 27.34 -0.04 21.61
CA ALA A 52 27.37 1.03 20.62
C ALA A 52 26.67 0.61 19.32
N ALA A 53 26.93 -0.59 18.82
CA ALA A 53 26.28 -1.13 17.63
C ALA A 53 24.75 -1.25 17.81
N THR A 54 24.30 -1.77 18.95
CA THR A 54 22.86 -1.82 19.29
C THR A 54 22.24 -0.43 19.36
N GLY A 55 22.93 0.55 19.95
CA GLY A 55 22.48 1.94 20.00
C GLY A 55 22.31 2.54 18.59
N ILE A 56 23.28 2.30 17.70
CA ILE A 56 23.23 2.76 16.30
C ILE A 56 22.08 2.08 15.54
N ILE A 57 21.90 0.77 15.71
CA ILE A 57 20.81 0.02 15.07
C ILE A 57 19.45 0.56 15.54
N ASN A 58 19.28 0.76 16.84
CA ASN A 58 18.05 1.29 17.41
C ASN A 58 17.76 2.70 16.90
N PHE A 59 18.77 3.57 16.87
CA PHE A 59 18.63 4.91 16.31
C PHE A 59 18.23 4.90 14.84
N LEU A 60 18.90 4.08 14.01
CA LEU A 60 18.57 3.95 12.60
C LEU A 60 17.14 3.45 12.41
N LYS A 61 16.71 2.47 13.21
CA LYS A 61 15.35 1.95 13.18
C LYS A 61 14.33 3.03 13.54
N SER A 62 14.57 3.80 14.61
CA SER A 62 13.71 4.92 14.98
C SER A 62 13.65 6.00 13.89
N ALA A 63 14.78 6.32 13.26
CA ALA A 63 14.82 7.29 12.16
C ALA A 63 14.01 6.82 10.95
N GLN A 64 14.10 5.52 10.59
CA GLN A 64 13.30 4.93 9.52
C GLN A 64 11.80 4.95 9.84
N ASP A 65 11.42 4.61 11.07
CA ASP A 65 10.02 4.61 11.49
C ASP A 65 9.43 6.05 11.49
N MET A 66 10.23 7.04 11.91
CA MET A 66 9.87 8.45 11.82
C MET A 66 9.70 8.90 10.37
N GLN A 67 10.62 8.55 9.47
CA GLN A 67 10.52 8.85 8.04
C GLN A 67 9.24 8.25 7.43
N ALA A 68 8.96 6.98 7.72
CA ALA A 68 7.77 6.31 7.20
C ALA A 68 6.48 6.99 7.70
N SER A 69 6.46 7.43 8.96
CA SER A 69 5.33 8.15 9.55
C SER A 69 5.14 9.52 8.91
N ALA A 70 6.22 10.27 8.69
CA ALA A 70 6.18 11.55 7.99
C ALA A 70 5.68 11.39 6.54
N GLN A 71 6.15 10.36 5.83
CA GLN A 71 5.67 10.06 4.48
C GLN A 71 4.16 9.77 4.44
N LYS A 72 3.65 8.97 5.39
CA LYS A 72 2.20 8.71 5.51
C LYS A 72 1.41 10.00 5.74
N LEU A 73 1.92 10.90 6.58
CA LEU A 73 1.28 12.19 6.87
C LEU A 73 1.24 13.11 5.65
N MET A 74 2.28 13.07 4.80
CA MET A 74 2.43 13.92 3.63
C MET A 74 1.70 13.42 2.38
N GLN A 75 1.17 12.19 2.36
CA GLN A 75 0.42 11.69 1.20
C GLN A 75 -0.86 12.49 0.99
N LYS A 76 -0.97 13.13 -0.18
CA LYS A 76 -2.11 13.97 -0.52
C LYS A 76 -3.39 13.15 -0.78
N ASP A 77 -3.27 12.05 -1.51
CA ASP A 77 -4.44 11.30 -1.99
C ASP A 77 -5.11 10.43 -0.92
N ASN A 78 -4.39 10.10 0.17
CA ASN A 78 -4.89 9.32 1.31
C ASN A 78 -4.60 10.02 2.65
N SER A 79 -4.59 11.35 2.66
CA SER A 79 -4.29 12.12 3.87
C SER A 79 -5.37 11.90 4.92
N SER A 80 -4.98 11.55 6.14
CA SER A 80 -5.89 11.50 7.31
C SER A 80 -6.59 12.84 7.55
N PHE A 81 -6.02 13.96 7.11
CA PHE A 81 -6.64 15.29 7.24
C PHE A 81 -7.84 15.49 6.32
N GLN A 82 -7.96 14.70 5.27
CA GLN A 82 -9.10 14.74 4.35
C GLN A 82 -10.14 13.67 4.68
N ALA A 83 -9.90 12.83 5.69
CA ALA A 83 -10.84 11.78 6.08
C ALA A 83 -12.21 12.37 6.44
N ARG A 84 -13.27 11.71 5.96
CA ARG A 84 -14.65 12.07 6.24
C ARG A 84 -15.37 10.87 6.82
N THR A 85 -16.25 11.15 7.76
CA THR A 85 -17.21 10.17 8.28
C THR A 85 -18.59 10.50 7.73
N ALA A 86 -19.40 9.46 7.54
CA ALA A 86 -20.80 9.60 7.22
C ALA A 86 -21.60 8.92 8.34
N GLU A 87 -22.60 9.64 8.84
CA GLU A 87 -23.50 9.15 9.86
C GLU A 87 -24.92 9.15 9.29
N SER A 88 -25.69 8.12 9.65
CA SER A 88 -27.07 7.95 9.21
C SER A 88 -27.98 8.00 10.42
N SER A 89 -29.14 8.65 10.27
CA SER A 89 -30.19 8.67 11.28
C SER A 89 -30.80 7.29 11.53
N ASP A 90 -30.69 6.35 10.58
CA ASP A 90 -31.13 4.96 10.72
C ASP A 90 -30.15 4.02 10.00
N SER A 91 -29.07 3.66 10.71
CA SER A 91 -27.99 2.81 10.18
C SER A 91 -28.40 1.37 9.89
N LYS A 92 -29.57 0.93 10.35
CA LYS A 92 -30.12 -0.40 10.02
C LYS A 92 -30.78 -0.42 8.63
N LYS A 93 -31.20 0.73 8.12
CA LYS A 93 -31.85 0.85 6.80
C LYS A 93 -30.90 1.36 5.73
N VAL A 94 -30.10 2.38 6.04
CA VAL A 94 -29.18 3.00 5.09
C VAL A 94 -27.87 3.31 5.79
N THR A 95 -26.77 2.85 5.22
CA THR A 95 -25.41 3.23 5.60
C THR A 95 -24.75 3.99 4.45
N ALA A 96 -23.80 4.84 4.79
CA ALA A 96 -23.01 5.59 3.83
C ALA A 96 -21.55 5.56 4.24
N THR A 97 -20.66 5.63 3.25
CA THR A 97 -19.24 5.86 3.45
C THR A 97 -18.86 7.13 2.72
N ALA A 98 -18.01 7.95 3.33
CA ALA A 98 -17.53 9.18 2.72
C ALA A 98 -16.07 8.99 2.28
N SER A 99 -15.80 9.24 1.01
CA SER A 99 -14.42 9.29 0.50
C SER A 99 -13.69 10.50 1.10
N ALA A 100 -12.36 10.39 1.17
CA ALA A 100 -11.53 11.52 1.58
C ALA A 100 -11.79 12.75 0.69
N GLY A 101 -11.93 13.92 1.32
CA GLY A 101 -12.23 15.17 0.63
C GLY A 101 -13.70 15.37 0.24
N ALA A 102 -14.60 14.44 0.55
CA ALA A 102 -16.03 14.63 0.33
C ALA A 102 -16.56 15.88 1.05
N ALA A 103 -17.57 16.52 0.44
CA ALA A 103 -18.18 17.74 0.97
C ALA A 103 -18.93 17.45 2.29
N SER A 104 -18.67 18.26 3.32
CA SER A 104 -19.38 18.19 4.59
C SER A 104 -20.76 18.81 4.47
N LYS A 105 -21.80 17.97 4.36
CA LYS A 105 -23.21 18.37 4.28
C LYS A 105 -24.11 17.29 4.87
N THR A 106 -25.31 17.69 5.23
CA THR A 106 -26.42 16.79 5.54
C THR A 106 -27.23 16.56 4.27
N TYR A 107 -27.63 15.30 4.04
CA TYR A 107 -28.45 14.90 2.90
C TYR A 107 -29.72 14.21 3.37
N GLU A 108 -30.85 14.57 2.78
CA GLU A 108 -32.10 13.83 2.97
C GLU A 108 -32.16 12.67 1.97
N VAL A 109 -32.33 11.45 2.49
CA VAL A 109 -32.36 10.22 1.68
C VAL A 109 -33.71 9.54 1.85
N LYS A 110 -34.40 9.34 0.72
CA LYS A 110 -35.66 8.58 0.66
C LYS A 110 -35.47 7.36 -0.24
N VAL A 111 -35.62 6.16 0.34
CA VAL A 111 -35.53 4.89 -0.39
C VAL A 111 -36.94 4.44 -0.77
N ASN A 112 -37.24 4.37 -2.05
CA ASN A 112 -38.56 3.94 -2.54
C ASN A 112 -38.61 2.42 -2.82
N ALA A 113 -37.51 1.84 -3.29
CA ALA A 113 -37.38 0.43 -3.60
C ALA A 113 -35.91 0.01 -3.49
N ILE A 114 -35.67 -1.29 -3.23
CA ILE A 114 -34.34 -1.90 -3.21
C ILE A 114 -34.17 -2.67 -4.51
N ALA A 115 -33.01 -2.54 -5.16
CA ALA A 115 -32.68 -3.33 -6.32
C ALA A 115 -32.62 -4.81 -5.95
N THR A 116 -33.35 -5.65 -6.69
CA THR A 116 -33.36 -7.11 -6.51
C THR A 116 -32.68 -7.79 -7.69
N SER A 117 -32.11 -8.96 -7.45
CA SER A 117 -31.62 -9.82 -8.53
C SER A 117 -32.80 -10.46 -9.27
N GLN A 118 -32.67 -10.63 -10.58
CA GLN A 118 -33.60 -11.44 -11.36
C GLN A 118 -33.34 -12.93 -11.07
N THR A 119 -34.42 -13.70 -10.84
CA THR A 119 -34.39 -15.16 -10.73
C THR A 119 -35.27 -15.76 -11.82
N ASN A 120 -34.70 -16.66 -12.62
CA ASN A 120 -35.43 -17.39 -13.65
C ASN A 120 -35.68 -18.82 -13.16
N ASN A 121 -36.94 -19.20 -13.05
CA ASN A 121 -37.34 -20.56 -12.69
C ASN A 121 -37.77 -21.31 -13.95
N GLY A 122 -37.15 -22.45 -14.21
CA GLY A 122 -37.53 -23.36 -15.29
C GLY A 122 -38.54 -24.40 -14.84
N THR A 123 -39.20 -25.03 -15.80
CA THR A 123 -40.07 -26.18 -15.57
C THR A 123 -39.24 -27.47 -15.65
N PHE A 124 -39.43 -28.39 -14.71
CA PHE A 124 -38.86 -29.72 -14.82
C PHE A 124 -39.70 -30.56 -15.79
N LEU A 125 -39.05 -31.20 -16.76
CA LEU A 125 -39.69 -32.15 -17.68
C LEU A 125 -39.16 -33.55 -17.37
N SER A 126 -40.06 -34.49 -17.11
CA SER A 126 -39.69 -35.89 -16.86
C SER A 126 -39.38 -36.60 -18.18
N LYS A 127 -38.66 -37.72 -18.10
CA LYS A 127 -38.34 -38.55 -19.28
C LYS A 127 -39.59 -39.10 -19.99
N ALA A 128 -40.71 -39.24 -19.27
CA ALA A 128 -41.96 -39.75 -19.83
C ALA A 128 -42.76 -38.68 -20.57
N ASP A 129 -42.42 -37.39 -20.38
CA ASP A 129 -43.15 -36.28 -20.98
C ASP A 129 -42.73 -36.07 -22.44
N PRO A 130 -43.67 -35.76 -23.34
CA PRO A 130 -43.33 -35.37 -24.71
C PRO A 130 -42.38 -34.15 -24.72
N SER A 131 -41.26 -34.26 -25.43
CA SER A 131 -40.30 -33.16 -25.58
C SER A 131 -40.92 -31.99 -26.35
N VAL A 132 -40.87 -30.78 -25.78
CA VAL A 132 -41.25 -29.53 -26.45
C VAL A 132 -40.14 -28.96 -27.33
N VAL A 133 -38.92 -29.52 -27.24
CA VAL A 133 -37.76 -29.12 -28.04
C VAL A 133 -37.50 -30.11 -29.17
N SER A 134 -37.20 -29.57 -30.34
CA SER A 134 -36.95 -30.35 -31.56
C SER A 134 -35.64 -31.14 -31.47
N LYS A 135 -35.60 -32.29 -32.16
CA LYS A 135 -34.39 -33.11 -32.30
C LYS A 135 -33.35 -32.37 -33.15
N GLY A 136 -32.12 -32.28 -32.67
CA GLY A 136 -31.01 -31.62 -33.36
C GLY A 136 -30.22 -30.68 -32.43
N THR A 137 -29.41 -29.80 -33.02
CA THR A 137 -28.66 -28.77 -32.29
C THR A 137 -29.55 -27.57 -32.01
N ASN A 138 -29.67 -27.19 -30.74
CA ASN A 138 -30.42 -26.03 -30.28
C ASN A 138 -29.43 -24.96 -29.75
N GLN A 139 -29.64 -23.69 -30.09
CA GLN A 139 -28.84 -22.57 -29.61
C GLN A 139 -29.64 -21.70 -28.65
N PHE A 140 -29.00 -21.30 -27.55
CA PHE A 140 -29.58 -20.40 -26.55
C PHE A 140 -28.71 -19.15 -26.43
N ASN A 141 -29.30 -17.99 -26.70
CA ASN A 141 -28.64 -16.69 -26.53
C ASN A 141 -29.13 -16.04 -25.25
N ILE A 142 -28.21 -15.66 -24.37
CA ILE A 142 -28.55 -14.96 -23.13
C ILE A 142 -28.20 -13.48 -23.31
N THR A 143 -29.18 -12.61 -23.06
CA THR A 143 -29.00 -11.15 -23.10
C THR A 143 -29.18 -10.56 -21.71
N ILE A 144 -28.16 -9.89 -21.19
CA ILE A 144 -28.17 -9.23 -19.87
C ILE A 144 -27.71 -7.79 -20.06
N GLY A 145 -28.51 -6.83 -19.58
CA GLY A 145 -28.15 -5.40 -19.63
C GLY A 145 -27.82 -4.89 -21.05
N GLY A 146 -28.49 -5.42 -22.08
CA GLY A 146 -28.26 -5.05 -23.48
C GLY A 146 -27.04 -5.70 -24.14
N LYS A 147 -26.34 -6.62 -23.46
CA LYS A 147 -25.24 -7.41 -24.03
C LYS A 147 -25.66 -8.87 -24.22
N THR A 148 -25.41 -9.42 -25.39
CA THR A 148 -25.75 -10.81 -25.73
C THR A 148 -24.49 -11.66 -25.80
N THR A 149 -24.49 -12.78 -25.08
CA THR A 149 -23.51 -13.86 -25.25
C THR A 149 -24.11 -14.90 -26.21
N LYS A 150 -23.38 -15.23 -27.28
CA LYS A 150 -23.76 -16.20 -28.32
C LYS A 150 -23.02 -17.51 -28.15
#